data_AF-A0A7W8QG81-F1
#
_entry.id   AF-A0A7W8QG81-F1
#
_cell.length_a   1.000
_cell.length_b   1.000
_cell.length_c   1.000
_cell.angle_alpha   90.00
_cell.angle_beta   90.00
_cell.angle_gamma   90.00
#
_symmetry.space_group_name_H-M   'P 1'
#
loop_
_entity.id
_entity.type
_entity.pdbx_description
1 polymer ?
#
loop_
_entity_poly.entity_id
_entity_poly.type
_entity_poly.pdbx_seq_one_letter_code
_entity_poly.pdbx_strand_id
1 'polypeptide(L)'
;MLTQSEAAALHATHMPTLRAENVVPYFSNADLPESVRDHLPQHAQEIYRAAFNAAYEEYAADARHEEIAHRVAWAAVKRRYVKDGNEWIARR
;
A
#
# COMPACT_ATOMS: atom_id res chain seq x y z
N MET A 1 -8.21 -14.56 55.63
CA MET A 1 -7.30 -13.44 55.32
C MET A 1 -6.07 -14.01 54.63
N LEU A 2 -5.99 -13.88 53.32
CA LEU A 2 -4.75 -14.07 52.56
C LEU A 2 -4.74 -12.97 51.52
N THR A 3 -3.92 -11.95 51.76
CA THR A 3 -3.67 -10.86 50.80
C THR A 3 -2.85 -11.46 49.67
N GLN A 4 -3.46 -11.54 48.49
CA GLN A 4 -2.80 -11.91 47.25
C GLN A 4 -1.91 -10.74 46.80
N SER A 5 -0.83 -10.52 47.53
CA SER A 5 0.34 -9.85 47.00
C SER A 5 1.16 -10.88 46.22
N GLU A 6 1.89 -10.37 45.24
CA GLU A 6 3.02 -11.00 44.56
C GLU A 6 2.75 -11.57 43.16
N ALA A 7 2.83 -10.66 42.20
CA ALA A 7 3.97 -10.64 41.28
C ALA A 7 4.09 -11.76 40.22
N ALA A 8 2.96 -12.24 39.68
CA ALA A 8 2.99 -13.16 38.55
C ALA A 8 2.04 -12.75 37.41
N ALA A 9 2.19 -11.53 36.88
CA ALA A 9 1.58 -11.18 35.59
C ALA A 9 2.28 -10.02 34.84
N LEU A 10 3.55 -9.72 35.12
CA LEU A 10 4.36 -8.79 34.30
C LEU A 10 4.90 -9.42 33.00
N HIS A 11 4.31 -10.53 32.54
CA HIS A 11 4.61 -11.17 31.25
C HIS A 11 3.37 -11.25 30.35
N ALA A 12 2.57 -10.19 30.31
CA ALA A 12 1.63 -9.97 29.21
C ALA A 12 2.28 -9.14 28.08
N THR A 13 3.56 -9.40 27.76
CA THR A 13 4.21 -8.92 26.50
C THR A 13 3.83 -9.84 25.33
N HIS A 14 2.55 -10.21 25.24
CA HIS A 14 2.01 -10.89 24.08
C HIS A 14 0.52 -10.58 23.98
N MET A 15 0.20 -9.33 23.65
CA MET A 15 -1.03 -9.06 22.92
C MET A 15 -0.82 -9.66 21.53
N PRO A 16 -1.55 -10.72 21.11
CA PRO A 16 -1.60 -11.05 19.71
C PRO A 16 -2.54 -10.01 19.11
N THR A 17 -2.00 -8.86 18.70
CA THR A 17 -2.75 -7.92 17.87
C THR A 17 -2.90 -8.59 16.51
N LEU A 18 -3.85 -9.52 16.39
CA LEU A 18 -4.41 -9.93 15.13
C LEU A 18 -5.05 -8.68 14.51
N ARG A 19 -4.26 -7.92 13.77
CA ARG A 19 -4.67 -7.12 12.62
C ARG A 19 -3.44 -6.77 11.79
N ALA A 20 -2.69 -7.80 11.41
CA ALA A 20 -2.26 -7.89 10.01
C ALA A 20 -3.52 -8.15 9.17
N GLU A 21 -4.48 -7.25 9.23
CA GLU A 21 -5.43 -7.13 8.14
C GLU A 21 -4.57 -6.71 6.97
N ASN A 22 -4.63 -7.52 5.93
CA ASN A 22 -4.06 -7.29 4.63
C ASN A 22 -4.64 -5.96 4.09
N VAL A 23 -4.16 -4.81 4.59
CA VAL A 23 -4.57 -3.46 4.17
C VAL A 23 -3.91 -3.22 2.83
N VAL A 24 -4.42 -3.91 1.81
CA VAL A 24 -4.23 -3.52 0.43
C VAL A 24 -5.30 -2.46 0.16
N PRO A 25 -4.93 -1.18 0.03
CA PRO A 25 -5.91 -0.10 -0.13
C PRO A 25 -6.61 -0.17 -1.49
N TYR A 26 -5.99 -0.82 -2.47
CA TYR A 26 -6.59 -1.05 -3.79
C TYR A 26 -6.69 -2.54 -4.09
N PHE A 27 -7.91 -3.08 -4.02
CA PHE A 27 -8.18 -4.48 -4.39
C PHE A 27 -8.26 -4.65 -5.91
N SER A 28 -8.87 -3.69 -6.60
CA SER A 28 -9.11 -3.72 -8.05
C SER A 28 -8.63 -2.45 -8.74
N ASN A 29 -8.39 -2.54 -10.05
CA ASN A 29 -8.06 -1.35 -10.86
C ASN A 29 -9.18 -0.30 -10.82
N ALA A 30 -10.43 -0.71 -10.56
CA ALA A 30 -11.58 0.17 -10.40
C ALA A 30 -11.51 1.05 -9.15
N ASP A 31 -10.77 0.65 -8.12
CA ASP A 31 -10.59 1.39 -6.87
C ASP A 31 -9.54 2.51 -7.03
N LEU A 32 -8.80 2.52 -8.14
CA LEU A 32 -7.79 3.54 -8.39
C LEU A 32 -8.43 4.92 -8.62
N PRO A 33 -7.69 6.01 -8.32
CA PRO A 33 -8.14 7.37 -8.61
C PRO A 33 -8.60 7.51 -10.06
N GLU A 34 -9.68 8.25 -10.30
CA GLU A 34 -10.25 8.46 -11.63
C GLU A 34 -9.23 9.02 -12.62
N SER A 35 -8.40 9.97 -12.19
CA SER A 35 -7.29 10.49 -13.01
C SER A 35 -6.27 9.42 -13.43
N VAL A 36 -6.12 8.34 -12.66
CA VAL A 36 -5.29 7.20 -13.07
C VAL A 36 -6.07 6.33 -14.07
N ARG A 37 -7.33 6.01 -13.77
CA ARG A 37 -8.16 5.14 -14.62
C ARG A 37 -8.45 5.72 -16.00
N ASP A 38 -8.66 7.03 -16.10
CA ASP A 38 -9.00 7.70 -17.37
C ASP A 38 -7.77 7.97 -18.26
N HIS A 39 -6.60 8.15 -17.66
CA HIS A 39 -5.38 8.50 -18.40
C HIS A 39 -4.43 7.32 -18.64
N LEU A 40 -4.55 6.23 -17.88
CA LEU A 40 -3.68 5.07 -18.00
C LEU A 40 -4.41 3.89 -18.66
N PRO A 41 -3.77 3.19 -19.60
CA PRO A 41 -4.29 1.93 -20.12
C PRO A 41 -4.35 0.86 -19.01
N GLN A 42 -5.23 -0.13 -19.17
CA GLN A 42 -5.51 -1.16 -18.16
C GLN A 42 -4.26 -1.82 -17.57
N HIS A 43 -3.28 -2.17 -18.39
CA HIS A 43 -2.05 -2.80 -17.91
C HIS A 43 -1.18 -1.85 -17.08
N ALA A 44 -1.20 -0.55 -17.37
CA ALA A 44 -0.52 0.44 -16.54
C ALA A 44 -1.22 0.63 -15.18
N GLN A 45 -2.55 0.50 -15.13
CA GLN A 45 -3.32 0.50 -13.89
C GLN A 45 -2.95 -0.69 -13.00
N GLU A 46 -2.77 -1.88 -13.59
CA GLU A 46 -2.32 -3.07 -12.85
C GLU A 46 -0.94 -2.87 -12.22
N ILE A 47 0.01 -2.32 -12.99
CA ILE A 47 1.35 -2.00 -12.50
C ILE A 47 1.28 -0.97 -11.36
N TYR A 48 0.45 0.06 -11.53
CA TYR A 48 0.24 1.09 -10.51
C TYR A 48 -0.26 0.48 -9.21
N ARG A 49 -1.35 -0.29 -9.27
CA ARG A 49 -1.94 -0.97 -8.11
C ARG A 49 -0.95 -1.89 -7.42
N ALA A 50 -0.26 -2.75 -8.18
CA ALA A 50 0.69 -3.71 -7.63
C ALA A 50 1.86 -3.01 -6.91
N ALA A 51 2.43 -1.97 -7.54
CA ALA A 51 3.51 -1.19 -6.96
C ALA A 51 3.05 -0.37 -5.75
N PHE A 52 1.82 0.15 -5.78
CA PHE A 52 1.22 0.86 -4.66
C PHE A 52 1.06 -0.06 -3.46
N ASN A 53 0.39 -1.21 -3.64
CA ASN A 53 0.12 -2.14 -2.56
C ASN A 53 1.42 -2.66 -1.93
N ALA A 54 2.41 -3.02 -2.75
CA ALA A 54 3.72 -3.44 -2.25
C ALA A 54 4.42 -2.35 -1.43
N ALA A 55 4.39 -1.10 -1.89
CA ALA A 55 4.99 0.01 -1.15
C ALA A 55 4.17 0.39 0.10
N TYR A 56 2.85 0.28 0.06
CA TYR A 56 1.98 0.58 1.19
C TYR A 56 2.25 -0.40 2.35
N GLU A 57 2.42 -1.69 2.04
CA GLU A 57 2.82 -2.71 3.01
C GLU A 57 4.25 -2.49 3.54
N GLU A 58 5.21 -2.24 2.65
CA GLU A 58 6.61 -2.02 3.01
C GLU A 58 6.78 -0.81 3.96
N TYR A 59 6.05 0.27 3.70
CA TYR A 59 6.17 1.51 4.47
C TYR A 59 5.11 1.66 5.56
N ALA A 60 4.28 0.65 5.86
CA ALA A 60 3.13 0.75 6.78
C ALA A 60 3.45 1.32 8.18
N ALA A 61 4.72 1.27 8.62
CA ALA A 61 5.19 1.85 9.87
C ALA A 61 5.48 3.37 9.83
N ASP A 62 5.61 3.98 8.65
CA ASP A 62 5.83 5.42 8.45
C ASP A 62 4.47 6.12 8.25
N ALA A 63 4.25 7.28 8.87
CA ALA A 63 3.02 8.06 8.68
C ALA A 63 2.83 8.55 7.23
N ARG A 64 3.90 8.55 6.42
CA ARG A 64 3.91 8.99 5.03
C ARG A 64 3.84 7.84 4.03
N HIS A 65 3.52 6.63 4.47
CA HIS A 65 3.47 5.42 3.64
C HIS A 65 2.62 5.60 2.38
N GLU A 66 1.49 6.31 2.48
CA GLU A 66 0.59 6.57 1.35
C GLU A 66 1.28 7.45 0.28
N GLU A 67 1.92 8.55 0.69
CA GLU A 67 2.67 9.41 -0.23
C GLU A 67 3.81 8.65 -0.91
N ILE A 68 4.55 7.85 -0.12
CA ILE A 68 5.64 7.02 -0.64
C ILE A 68 5.10 6.00 -1.64
N ALA A 69 3.98 5.33 -1.32
CA ALA A 69 3.35 4.35 -2.19
C ALA A 69 2.88 4.97 -3.51
N HIS A 70 2.28 6.16 -3.48
CA HIS A 70 1.93 6.90 -4.70
C HIS A 70 3.16 7.20 -5.56
N ARG A 71 4.25 7.63 -4.95
CA ARG A 71 5.50 7.95 -5.66
C ARG A 71 6.12 6.70 -6.29
N VAL A 72 6.14 5.58 -5.57
CA VAL A 72 6.64 4.29 -6.05
C VAL A 72 5.78 3.77 -7.19
N ALA A 73 4.46 3.83 -7.06
CA ALA A 73 3.51 3.42 -8.10
C ALA A 73 3.69 4.23 -9.39
N TRP A 74 3.77 5.56 -9.28
CA TRP A 74 4.05 6.41 -10.44
C TRP A 74 5.42 6.17 -11.06
N ALA A 75 6.44 5.86 -10.26
CA ALA A 75 7.76 5.50 -10.78
C ALA A 75 7.71 4.18 -11.56
N ALA A 76 6.94 3.19 -11.10
CA ALA A 76 6.74 1.93 -11.81
C ALA A 76 6.03 2.12 -13.17
N VAL A 77 4.97 2.94 -13.20
CA VAL A 77 4.29 3.30 -14.45
C VAL A 77 5.24 4.00 -15.41
N LYS A 78 5.94 5.06 -14.96
CA LYS A 78 6.88 5.84 -15.79
C LYS A 78 8.06 5.02 -16.35
N ARG A 79 8.38 3.88 -15.75
CA ARG A 79 9.40 2.96 -16.29
C ARG A 79 8.91 2.24 -17.54
N ARG A 80 7.63 1.87 -17.58
CA ARG A 80 6.98 1.10 -18.64
C ARG A 80 6.16 1.94 -19.61
N TYR A 81 5.78 3.15 -19.22
CA TYR A 81 4.95 4.05 -20.00
C TYR A 81 5.59 5.42 -20.08
N VAL A 82 5.47 6.05 -21.25
CA VAL A 82 5.89 7.42 -21.51
C VAL A 82 4.64 8.25 -21.82
N LYS A 83 4.59 9.48 -21.31
CA LYS A 83 3.52 10.40 -21.63
C LYS A 83 3.78 11.00 -23.02
N ASP A 84 2.87 10.76 -23.96
CA ASP A 84 2.88 11.32 -25.30
C ASP A 84 1.64 12.21 -25.46
N GLY A 85 1.87 13.53 -25.45
CA GLY A 85 0.78 14.51 -25.40
C GLY A 85 -0.12 14.34 -24.18
N ASN A 86 -1.34 13.85 -24.42
CA ASN A 86 -2.37 13.66 -23.39
C ASN A 86 -2.55 12.20 -22.96
N GLU A 87 -1.81 11.27 -23.57
CA GLU A 87 -1.96 9.82 -23.35
C GLU A 87 -0.67 9.19 -22.80
N TRP A 88 -0.82 8.06 -22.11
CA TRP A 88 0.31 7.24 -21.64
C TRP A 88 0.52 6.05 -22.57
N ILE A 89 1.62 6.06 -23.33
CA ILE A 89 1.95 5.02 -24.31
C ILE A 89 2.99 4.07 -23.70
N ALA A 90 2.81 2.75 -23.90
CA ALA A 90 3.78 1.76 -23.46
C ALA A 90 5.12 1.99 -24.17
N ARG A 91 6.20 2.12 -23.37
CA ARG A 91 7.58 2.13 -23.86
C ARG A 91 7.88 0.72 -24.39
N ARG A 92 8.10 0.61 -25.70
CA ARG A 92 8.63 -0.61 -26.35
C ARG A 92 10.09 -0.83 -25.98
#